data_AF-A0A2V2DYH3-F1
#
_entry.id   AF-A0A2V2DYH3-F1
#
_cell.length_a   1.000
_cell.length_b   1.000
_cell.length_c   1.000
_cell.angle_alpha   90.00
_cell.angle_beta   90.00
_cell.angle_gamma   90.00
#
_symmetry.space_group_name_H-M   'P 1'
#
loop_
_entity.id
_entity.type
_entity.pdbx_description
1 polymer ?
#
loop_
_entity_poly.entity_id
_entity_poly.type
_entity_poly.pdbx_seq_one_letter_code
_entity_poly.pdbx_strand_id
1 'polypeptide(L)'
;MKYDAQQMEEQAVLATAAKMCAAARTAPKAKGLDHIETLVLTGADKDALADKMHEVATREFGDAPSTFHRDAENLRAAAAVVLIGIHPARRGLAYCSLCGFESCAACAEAKGRCCFDGIDLGIALGSAAAAAADERVDSRIMYTVGKAAEEMGYVEGPVIWHGIPLSVTGKSIFFDRKA
;
A
#
# COMPACT_ATOMS: atom_id res chain seq x y z
N MET A 1 -3.51 -16.32 33.39
CA MET A 1 -4.18 -15.75 32.21
C MET A 1 -3.87 -16.65 31.03
N LYS A 2 -4.86 -16.97 30.17
CA LYS A 2 -4.69 -17.83 28.99
C LYS A 2 -5.01 -16.98 27.76
N TYR A 3 -4.14 -17.05 26.75
CA TYR A 3 -4.37 -16.48 25.42
C TYR A 3 -4.53 -17.64 24.44
N ASP A 4 -5.49 -17.55 23.52
CA ASP A 4 -5.62 -18.50 22.42
C ASP A 4 -4.76 -18.09 21.21
N ALA A 5 -4.69 -18.97 20.22
CA ALA A 5 -3.88 -18.76 19.02
C ALA A 5 -4.33 -17.53 18.24
N GLN A 6 -5.65 -17.33 18.07
CA GLN A 6 -6.20 -16.22 17.33
C GLN A 6 -5.81 -14.87 17.95
N GLN A 7 -5.92 -14.75 19.27
CA GLN A 7 -5.50 -13.54 19.99
C GLN A 7 -4.01 -13.22 19.77
N MET A 8 -3.16 -14.25 19.71
CA MET A 8 -1.72 -14.09 19.50
C MET A 8 -1.36 -13.80 18.05
N GLU A 9 -2.09 -14.38 17.11
CA GLU A 9 -2.00 -14.10 15.68
C GLU A 9 -2.39 -12.65 15.37
N GLU A 10 -3.51 -12.17 15.90
CA GLU A 10 -3.95 -10.77 15.78
C GLU A 10 -2.92 -9.80 16.35
N GLN A 11 -2.38 -10.10 17.54
CA GLN A 11 -1.32 -9.30 18.14
C GLN A 11 -0.05 -9.28 17.27
N ALA A 12 0.35 -10.42 16.72
CA ALA A 12 1.53 -10.51 15.85
C ALA A 12 1.37 -9.70 14.56
N VAL A 13 0.18 -9.74 13.95
CA VAL A 13 -0.14 -8.95 12.75
C VAL A 13 -0.05 -7.45 13.05
N LEU A 14 -0.66 -6.97 14.14
CA LEU A 14 -0.62 -5.55 14.50
C LEU A 14 0.78 -5.07 14.86
N ALA A 15 1.56 -5.89 15.59
CA ALA A 15 2.95 -5.57 15.91
C ALA A 15 3.81 -5.48 14.63
N THR A 16 3.58 -6.38 13.67
CA THR A 16 4.25 -6.36 12.37
C THR A 16 3.86 -5.13 11.57
N ALA A 17 2.58 -4.81 11.47
CA ALA A 17 2.09 -3.62 10.79
C ALA A 17 2.72 -2.33 11.35
N ALA A 18 2.85 -2.23 12.68
CA ALA A 18 3.53 -1.09 13.31
C ALA A 18 5.02 -0.99 12.90
N LYS A 19 5.74 -2.12 12.87
CA LYS A 19 7.13 -2.17 12.40
C LYS A 19 7.25 -1.79 10.92
N MET A 20 6.30 -2.23 10.09
CA MET A 20 6.25 -1.86 8.67
C MET A 20 6.08 -0.35 8.47
N CYS A 21 5.17 0.28 9.22
CA CYS A 21 4.98 1.75 9.17
C CYS A 21 6.26 2.49 9.58
N ALA A 22 6.93 2.04 10.66
CA ALA A 22 8.19 2.61 11.09
C ALA A 22 9.28 2.47 10.00
N ALA A 23 9.42 1.28 9.40
CA ALA A 23 10.38 1.03 8.34
C ALA A 23 10.13 1.91 7.10
N ALA A 24 8.87 2.06 6.67
CA ALA A 24 8.49 2.94 5.57
C ALA A 24 8.81 4.42 5.85
N ARG A 25 8.52 4.88 7.08
CA ARG A 25 8.81 6.26 7.52
C ARG A 25 10.31 6.56 7.49
N THR A 26 11.15 5.63 7.93
CA THR A 26 12.61 5.83 7.99
C THR A 26 13.34 5.50 6.68
N ALA A 27 12.65 4.93 5.69
CA ALA A 27 13.23 4.56 4.41
C ALA A 27 13.89 5.78 3.72
N PRO A 28 15.04 5.63 3.05
CA PRO A 28 15.76 6.76 2.46
C PRO A 28 14.96 7.43 1.35
N LYS A 29 15.07 8.77 1.27
CA LYS A 29 14.23 9.62 0.42
C LYS A 29 15.06 10.69 -0.29
N ALA A 30 14.65 11.07 -1.50
CA ALA A 30 15.27 12.16 -2.22
C ALA A 30 15.29 13.45 -1.39
N LYS A 31 16.48 14.03 -1.19
CA LYS A 31 16.74 15.21 -0.36
C LYS A 31 16.31 15.10 1.11
N GLY A 32 16.04 13.90 1.62
CA GLY A 32 15.48 13.72 2.96
C GLY A 32 14.08 14.34 3.14
N LEU A 33 13.38 14.66 2.04
CA LEU A 33 12.03 15.20 2.09
C LEU A 33 11.04 14.05 2.29
N ASP A 34 10.29 14.11 3.37
CA ASP A 34 9.37 13.07 3.75
C ASP A 34 7.93 13.40 3.33
N HIS A 35 7.48 12.71 2.29
CA HIS A 35 6.12 12.78 1.78
C HIS A 35 5.38 11.44 1.91
N ILE A 36 5.95 10.49 2.65
CA ILE A 36 5.35 9.17 2.84
C ILE A 36 4.19 9.29 3.82
N GLU A 37 3.10 8.60 3.49
CA GLU A 37 1.91 8.48 4.31
C GLU A 37 1.65 6.99 4.61
N THR A 38 1.19 6.65 5.81
CA THR A 38 0.97 5.25 6.20
C THR A 38 -0.31 5.10 7.01
N LEU A 39 -1.12 4.10 6.66
CA LEU A 39 -2.32 3.72 7.41
C LEU A 39 -2.35 2.21 7.62
N VAL A 40 -2.96 1.77 8.71
CA VAL A 40 -3.25 0.35 8.96
C VAL A 40 -4.75 0.20 9.12
N LEU A 41 -5.35 -0.67 8.32
CA LEU A 41 -6.79 -0.97 8.40
C LEU A 41 -7.01 -2.41 8.86
N THR A 42 -8.01 -2.59 9.71
CA THR A 42 -8.46 -3.89 10.23
C THR A 42 -9.98 -3.93 10.28
N GLY A 43 -10.57 -5.12 10.41
CA GLY A 43 -12.01 -5.28 10.60
C GLY A 43 -12.84 -4.54 9.54
N ALA A 44 -13.84 -3.77 9.99
CA ALA A 44 -14.80 -3.10 9.12
C ALA A 44 -14.16 -2.12 8.12
N ASP A 45 -13.12 -1.38 8.49
CA ASP A 45 -12.47 -0.41 7.59
C ASP A 45 -11.73 -1.11 6.45
N LYS A 46 -11.10 -2.26 6.75
CA LYS A 46 -10.46 -3.12 5.75
C LYS A 46 -11.50 -3.74 4.80
N ASP A 47 -12.62 -4.18 5.36
CA ASP A 47 -13.69 -4.80 4.56
C ASP A 47 -14.39 -3.78 3.67
N ALA A 48 -14.59 -2.54 4.15
CA ALA A 48 -15.07 -1.42 3.33
C ALA A 48 -14.13 -1.11 2.17
N LEU A 49 -12.80 -1.20 2.37
CA LEU A 49 -11.84 -1.05 1.28
C LEU A 49 -11.96 -2.20 0.27
N ALA A 50 -12.18 -3.44 0.72
CA ALA A 50 -12.41 -4.57 -0.18
C ALA A 50 -13.71 -4.42 -0.99
N ASP A 51 -14.79 -3.91 -0.37
CA ASP A 51 -16.03 -3.57 -1.06
C ASP A 51 -15.78 -2.49 -2.13
N LYS A 52 -15.00 -1.46 -1.80
CA LYS A 52 -14.60 -0.44 -2.77
C LYS A 52 -13.79 -1.02 -3.93
N MET A 53 -12.91 -1.98 -3.67
CA MET A 53 -12.18 -2.68 -4.74
C MET A 53 -13.11 -3.43 -5.69
N HIS A 54 -14.21 -4.02 -5.20
CA HIS A 54 -15.22 -4.63 -6.07
C HIS A 54 -15.99 -3.57 -6.88
N GLU A 55 -16.36 -2.46 -6.27
CA GLU A 55 -17.00 -1.34 -6.98
C GLU A 55 -16.12 -0.86 -8.15
N VAL A 56 -14.83 -0.64 -7.90
CA VAL A 56 -13.85 -0.28 -8.94
C VAL A 56 -13.74 -1.40 -9.98
N ALA A 57 -13.71 -2.67 -9.55
CA ALA A 57 -13.63 -3.80 -10.47
C ALA A 57 -14.82 -3.85 -11.44
N THR A 58 -16.04 -3.75 -10.92
CA THR A 58 -17.27 -3.73 -11.72
C THR A 58 -17.32 -2.50 -12.63
N ARG A 59 -16.92 -1.33 -12.15
CA ARG A 59 -16.92 -0.10 -12.93
C ARG A 59 -15.96 -0.15 -14.12
N GLU A 60 -14.75 -0.66 -13.92
CA GLU A 60 -13.69 -0.63 -14.94
C GLU A 60 -13.66 -1.90 -15.83
N PHE A 61 -14.13 -3.04 -15.33
CA PHE A 61 -14.02 -4.35 -16.00
C PHE A 61 -15.36 -5.10 -16.15
N GLY A 62 -16.46 -4.57 -15.62
CA GLY A 62 -17.75 -5.27 -15.58
C GLY A 62 -17.69 -6.54 -14.72
N ASP A 63 -18.44 -7.57 -15.12
CA ASP A 63 -18.51 -8.86 -14.39
C ASP A 63 -17.36 -9.82 -14.76
N ALA A 64 -16.43 -9.40 -15.62
CA ALA A 64 -15.31 -10.24 -16.02
C ALA A 64 -14.32 -10.41 -14.85
N PRO A 65 -13.80 -11.63 -14.60
CA PRO A 65 -12.76 -11.84 -13.62
C PRO A 65 -11.56 -10.91 -13.87
N SER A 66 -11.20 -10.14 -12.85
CA SER A 66 -10.11 -9.16 -12.91
C SER A 66 -9.17 -9.30 -11.71
N THR A 67 -7.98 -8.73 -11.85
CA THR A 67 -7.00 -8.63 -10.75
C THR A 67 -7.62 -7.97 -9.52
N PHE A 68 -8.51 -6.97 -9.71
CA PHE A 68 -9.19 -6.30 -8.61
C PHE A 68 -10.17 -7.22 -7.87
N HIS A 69 -10.98 -8.01 -8.57
CA HIS A 69 -11.87 -8.98 -7.92
C HIS A 69 -11.10 -9.96 -7.04
N ARG A 70 -10.02 -10.53 -7.58
CA ARG A 70 -9.17 -11.47 -6.82
C ARG A 70 -8.52 -10.81 -5.61
N ASP A 71 -7.92 -9.64 -5.80
CA ASP A 71 -7.19 -8.97 -4.73
C ASP A 71 -8.14 -8.43 -3.64
N ALA A 72 -9.39 -8.12 -3.97
CA ALA A 72 -10.42 -7.76 -3.00
C ALA A 72 -10.75 -8.93 -2.05
N GLU A 73 -10.90 -10.14 -2.59
CA GLU A 73 -11.12 -11.35 -1.78
C GLU A 73 -9.90 -11.66 -0.90
N ASN A 74 -8.68 -11.49 -1.44
CA ASN A 74 -7.46 -11.64 -0.64
C ASN A 74 -7.40 -10.61 0.51
N LEU A 75 -7.78 -9.36 0.25
CA LEU A 75 -7.85 -8.33 1.27
C LEU A 75 -8.91 -8.63 2.33
N ARG A 76 -10.08 -9.15 1.92
CA ARG A 76 -11.16 -9.54 2.84
C ARG A 76 -10.70 -10.67 3.77
N ALA A 77 -9.98 -11.64 3.23
CA ALA A 77 -9.44 -12.77 4.01
C ALA A 77 -8.19 -12.42 4.85
N ALA A 78 -7.50 -11.32 4.55
CA ALA A 78 -6.34 -10.86 5.34
C ALA A 78 -6.78 -10.33 6.72
N ALA A 79 -5.90 -10.43 7.72
CA ALA A 79 -6.18 -9.93 9.07
C ALA A 79 -6.08 -8.39 9.14
N ALA A 80 -5.14 -7.81 8.40
CA ALA A 80 -4.91 -6.37 8.31
C ALA A 80 -4.39 -5.99 6.92
N VAL A 81 -4.36 -4.70 6.63
CA VAL A 81 -3.63 -4.13 5.49
C VAL A 81 -2.85 -2.90 5.92
N VAL A 82 -1.59 -2.82 5.51
CA VAL A 82 -0.78 -1.61 5.62
C VAL A 82 -0.85 -0.87 4.29
N LEU A 83 -1.44 0.32 4.30
CA LEU A 83 -1.41 1.24 3.17
C LEU A 83 -0.18 2.11 3.30
N ILE A 84 0.59 2.21 2.21
CA ILE A 84 1.76 3.10 2.12
C ILE A 84 1.58 3.94 0.88
N GLY A 85 1.62 5.25 1.07
CA GLY A 85 1.39 6.22 0.02
C GLY A 85 2.45 7.30 -0.01
N ILE A 86 2.42 8.09 -1.08
CA ILE A 86 3.23 9.29 -1.21
C ILE A 86 2.41 10.47 -1.69
N HIS A 87 2.55 11.61 -1.02
CA HIS A 87 2.03 12.89 -1.49
C HIS A 87 2.91 13.37 -2.68
N PRO A 88 2.34 13.51 -3.90
CA PRO A 88 3.14 13.88 -5.07
C PRO A 88 3.77 15.26 -4.92
N ALA A 89 5.09 15.35 -5.08
CA ALA A 89 5.80 16.62 -4.96
C ALA A 89 7.09 16.65 -5.78
N ARG A 90 7.40 17.82 -6.34
CA ARG A 90 8.61 17.99 -7.15
C ARG A 90 9.78 18.29 -6.20
N ARG A 91 10.94 17.68 -6.43
CA ARG A 91 12.10 17.79 -5.51
C ARG A 91 12.92 19.09 -5.67
N GLY A 92 12.64 19.89 -6.70
CA GLY A 92 13.32 21.17 -6.93
C GLY A 92 14.83 21.01 -7.13
N LEU A 93 15.25 19.94 -7.80
CA LEU A 93 16.66 19.66 -8.09
C LEU A 93 17.07 20.33 -9.40
N ALA A 94 18.20 21.03 -9.38
CA ALA A 94 18.83 21.58 -10.58
C ALA A 94 19.40 20.44 -11.45
N TYR A 95 19.29 20.58 -12.77
CA TYR A 95 19.81 19.62 -13.76
C TYR A 95 19.37 18.15 -13.58
N CYS A 96 18.20 17.92 -12.97
CA CYS A 96 17.70 16.57 -12.74
C CYS A 96 17.10 15.95 -14.01
N SER A 97 16.01 16.54 -14.53
CA SER A 97 15.27 16.11 -15.72
C SER A 97 14.89 14.61 -15.82
N LEU A 98 15.02 13.85 -14.72
CA LEU A 98 14.79 12.41 -14.67
C LEU A 98 13.33 12.00 -14.92
N CYS A 99 12.38 12.92 -14.78
CA CYS A 99 10.98 12.70 -15.14
C CYS A 99 10.66 13.04 -16.61
N GLY A 100 11.67 13.39 -17.42
CA GLY A 100 11.52 13.74 -18.84
C GLY A 100 11.15 15.19 -19.12
N PHE A 101 10.99 16.03 -18.10
CA PHE A 101 10.74 17.46 -18.24
C PHE A 101 12.03 18.28 -18.02
N GLU A 102 12.17 19.42 -18.69
CA GLU A 102 13.33 20.30 -18.57
C GLU A 102 13.54 20.87 -17.15
N SER A 103 12.45 21.02 -16.39
CA SER A 103 12.47 21.59 -15.04
C SER A 103 11.30 21.10 -14.20
N CYS A 104 11.39 21.31 -12.88
CA CYS A 104 10.27 21.03 -11.98
C CYS A 104 9.04 21.92 -12.28
N ALA A 105 9.24 23.13 -12.80
CA ALA A 105 8.16 24.03 -13.19
C ALA A 105 7.41 23.50 -14.43
N ALA A 106 8.14 23.09 -15.47
CA ALA A 106 7.57 22.48 -16.67
C ALA A 106 6.81 21.18 -16.34
N CYS A 107 7.35 20.37 -15.44
CA CYS A 107 6.66 19.17 -14.93
C CYS A 107 5.35 19.52 -14.20
N ALA A 108 5.34 20.59 -13.39
CA ALA A 108 4.14 21.02 -12.67
C ALA A 108 3.06 21.56 -13.63
N GLU A 109 3.45 22.39 -14.60
CA GLU A 109 2.56 22.94 -15.63
C GLU A 109 1.88 21.83 -16.44
N ALA A 110 2.64 20.81 -16.83
CA ALA A 110 2.13 19.63 -17.53
C ALA A 110 1.36 18.64 -16.62
N LYS A 111 1.18 18.96 -15.33
CA LYS A 111 0.62 18.05 -14.31
C LYS A 111 1.32 16.69 -14.25
N GLY A 112 2.60 16.64 -14.66
CA GLY A 112 3.44 15.45 -14.63
C GLY A 112 3.83 15.06 -13.20
N ARG A 113 4.24 13.81 -13.00
CA ARG A 113 4.71 13.31 -11.70
C ARG A 113 6.23 13.37 -11.59
N CYS A 114 6.73 13.65 -10.38
CA CYS A 114 8.16 13.57 -10.14
C CYS A 114 8.60 12.10 -10.15
N CYS A 115 9.71 11.78 -10.82
CA CYS A 115 10.25 10.41 -10.81
C CYS A 115 10.60 9.93 -9.39
N PHE A 116 11.01 10.85 -8.51
CA PHE A 116 11.31 10.53 -7.12
C PHE A 116 10.07 10.16 -6.30
N ASP A 117 8.85 10.55 -6.71
CA ASP A 117 7.66 10.08 -6.00
C ASP A 117 7.55 8.55 -6.10
N GLY A 118 7.79 7.99 -7.29
CA GLY A 118 7.80 6.54 -7.49
C GLY A 118 8.99 5.84 -6.82
N ILE A 119 10.18 6.44 -6.88
CA ILE A 119 11.40 5.88 -6.27
C ILE A 119 11.27 5.84 -4.75
N ASP A 120 10.92 6.97 -4.12
CA ASP A 120 10.82 7.08 -2.66
C ASP A 120 9.71 6.15 -2.14
N LEU A 121 8.56 6.08 -2.84
CA LEU A 121 7.49 5.13 -2.50
C LEU A 121 7.95 3.68 -2.65
N GLY A 122 8.65 3.33 -3.73
CA GLY A 122 9.17 1.97 -3.94
C GLY A 122 10.15 1.53 -2.85
N ILE A 123 11.04 2.43 -2.42
CA ILE A 123 11.98 2.17 -1.31
C ILE A 123 11.22 1.98 0.01
N ALA A 124 10.20 2.80 0.29
CA ALA A 124 9.36 2.66 1.47
C ALA A 124 8.59 1.33 1.48
N LEU A 125 7.98 0.95 0.34
CA LEU A 125 7.28 -0.32 0.16
C LEU A 125 8.22 -1.51 0.36
N GLY A 126 9.42 -1.48 -0.22
CA GLY A 126 10.41 -2.54 -0.06
C GLY A 126 10.87 -2.68 1.40
N SER A 127 11.08 -1.56 2.10
CA SER A 127 11.48 -1.56 3.51
C SER A 127 10.39 -2.13 4.42
N ALA A 128 9.13 -1.78 4.16
CA ALA A 128 7.98 -2.35 4.88
C ALA A 128 7.80 -3.85 4.59
N ALA A 129 7.89 -4.26 3.33
CA ALA A 129 7.79 -5.68 2.97
C ALA A 129 8.90 -6.52 3.62
N ALA A 130 10.13 -5.97 3.72
CA ALA A 130 11.22 -6.61 4.45
C ALA A 130 10.89 -6.78 5.95
N ALA A 131 10.33 -5.76 6.59
CA ALA A 131 9.91 -5.84 8.00
C ALA A 131 8.83 -6.92 8.22
N ALA A 132 7.88 -7.08 7.29
CA ALA A 132 6.91 -8.18 7.36
C ALA A 132 7.60 -9.56 7.23
N ALA A 133 8.56 -9.68 6.32
CA ALA A 133 9.29 -10.91 6.07
C ALA A 133 10.21 -11.33 7.24
N ASP A 134 10.77 -10.37 7.98
CA ASP A 134 11.53 -10.61 9.21
C ASP A 134 10.68 -11.29 10.29
N GLU A 135 9.41 -10.91 10.37
CA GLU A 135 8.42 -11.46 11.31
C GLU A 135 7.68 -12.69 10.77
N ARG A 136 8.03 -13.14 9.55
CA ARG A 136 7.41 -14.28 8.87
C ARG A 136 5.89 -14.13 8.65
N VAL A 137 5.42 -12.89 8.54
CA VAL A 137 4.03 -12.60 8.17
C VAL A 137 3.90 -12.58 6.66
N ASP A 138 2.96 -13.36 6.12
CA ASP A 138 2.73 -13.43 4.69
C ASP A 138 2.15 -12.10 4.20
N SER A 139 2.68 -11.58 3.10
CA SER A 139 2.35 -10.26 2.60
C SER A 139 2.60 -10.11 1.10
N ARG A 140 1.87 -9.18 0.47
CA ARG A 140 2.04 -8.88 -0.96
C ARG A 140 1.71 -7.43 -1.26
N ILE A 141 2.60 -6.74 -1.97
CA ILE A 141 2.35 -5.36 -2.44
C ILE A 141 1.32 -5.40 -3.58
N MET A 142 0.25 -4.62 -3.45
CA MET A 142 -0.87 -4.57 -4.38
C MET A 142 -1.20 -3.11 -4.76
N TYR A 143 -1.03 -2.78 -6.04
CA TYR A 143 -1.47 -1.49 -6.57
C TYR A 143 -3.00 -1.39 -6.64
N THR A 144 -3.69 -2.53 -6.78
CA THR A 144 -5.16 -2.63 -6.85
C THR A 144 -5.82 -2.10 -5.57
N VAL A 145 -5.30 -2.52 -4.41
CA VAL A 145 -5.70 -1.98 -3.10
C VAL A 145 -5.42 -0.48 -3.02
N GLY A 146 -4.26 -0.04 -3.50
CA GLY A 146 -3.89 1.37 -3.53
C GLY A 146 -4.85 2.23 -4.38
N LYS A 147 -5.21 1.75 -5.57
CA LYS A 147 -6.17 2.42 -6.46
C LYS A 147 -7.55 2.59 -5.82
N ALA A 148 -8.02 1.61 -5.04
CA ALA A 148 -9.26 1.76 -4.29
C ALA A 148 -9.10 2.73 -3.11
N ALA A 149 -7.97 2.68 -2.39
CA ALA A 149 -7.70 3.58 -1.26
C ALA A 149 -7.66 5.06 -1.66
N GLU A 150 -7.22 5.38 -2.89
CA GLU A 150 -7.30 6.73 -3.46
C GLU A 150 -8.74 7.29 -3.50
N GLU A 151 -9.76 6.43 -3.60
CA GLU A 151 -11.17 6.82 -3.66
C GLU A 151 -11.87 6.82 -2.29
N MET A 152 -11.18 6.42 -1.21
CA MET A 152 -11.78 6.30 0.13
C MET A 152 -11.73 7.59 0.96
N GLY A 153 -10.95 8.59 0.53
CA GLY A 153 -10.88 9.87 1.24
C GLY A 153 -10.25 9.78 2.64
N TYR A 154 -9.36 8.80 2.87
CA TYR A 154 -8.72 8.60 4.19
C TYR A 154 -7.87 9.78 4.66
N VAL A 155 -7.33 10.57 3.73
CA VAL A 155 -6.49 11.75 4.01
C VAL A 155 -6.86 12.89 3.08
N GLU A 156 -6.52 14.10 3.49
CA GLU A 156 -6.70 15.28 2.65
C GLU A 156 -5.65 15.35 1.54
N GLY A 157 -6.10 15.70 0.34
CA GLY A 157 -5.23 15.90 -0.81
C GLY A 157 -4.82 14.61 -1.54
N PRO A 158 -4.07 14.74 -2.64
CA PRO A 158 -3.71 13.61 -3.47
C PRO A 158 -2.59 12.77 -2.82
N VAL A 159 -2.79 11.47 -2.79
CA VAL A 159 -1.78 10.46 -2.41
C VAL A 159 -1.80 9.34 -3.42
N ILE A 160 -0.63 8.87 -3.84
CA ILE A 160 -0.50 7.66 -4.64
C ILE A 160 -0.30 6.51 -3.67
N TRP A 161 -1.23 5.57 -3.61
CA TRP A 161 -1.24 4.49 -2.63
C TRP A 161 -0.82 3.14 -3.21
N HIS A 162 -0.27 2.29 -2.35
CA HIS A 162 -0.24 0.83 -2.50
C HIS A 162 -0.68 0.20 -1.18
N GLY A 163 -1.26 -1.00 -1.24
CA GLY A 163 -1.60 -1.77 -0.06
C GLY A 163 -0.71 -3.00 0.10
N ILE A 164 -0.46 -3.38 1.35
CA ILE A 164 0.23 -4.62 1.71
C ILE A 164 -0.67 -5.37 2.70
N PRO A 165 -1.56 -6.27 2.23
CA PRO A 165 -2.35 -7.11 3.11
C PRO A 165 -1.45 -8.07 3.90
N LEU A 166 -1.82 -8.35 5.14
CA LEU A 166 -1.06 -9.21 6.05
C LEU A 166 -1.89 -10.44 6.43
N SER A 167 -1.28 -11.62 6.29
CA SER A 167 -1.87 -12.88 6.68
C SER A 167 -0.94 -13.73 7.54
N VAL A 168 -1.52 -14.41 8.51
CA VAL A 168 -0.89 -15.44 9.35
C VAL A 168 -1.66 -16.77 9.26
N THR A 169 -2.45 -16.95 8.19
CA THR A 169 -3.18 -18.19 7.93
C THR A 169 -2.24 -19.35 7.60
N GLY A 170 -2.61 -20.56 8.00
CA GLY A 170 -1.78 -21.76 7.75
C GLY A 170 -1.53 -22.09 6.26
N LYS A 171 -2.37 -21.59 5.35
CA LYS A 171 -2.12 -21.57 3.90
C LYS A 171 -2.10 -20.13 3.40
N SER A 172 -1.21 -19.82 2.46
CA SER A 172 -1.13 -18.49 1.88
C SER A 172 -2.36 -18.17 1.04
N ILE A 173 -3.16 -17.21 1.49
CA ILE A 173 -4.32 -16.70 0.73
C ILE A 173 -3.91 -15.98 -0.55
N PHE A 174 -2.63 -15.59 -0.70
CA PHE A 174 -2.14 -14.88 -1.89
C PHE A 174 -1.73 -15.80 -3.05
N PHE A 175 -1.59 -17.10 -2.78
CA PHE A 175 -1.16 -18.11 -3.75
C PHE A 175 -2.08 -19.33 -3.82
N ASP A 176 -2.83 -19.64 -2.76
CA ASP A 176 -3.74 -20.79 -2.74
C ASP A 176 -4.90 -20.57 -3.71
N ARG A 177 -5.13 -21.57 -4.56
CA ARG A 177 -6.14 -21.53 -5.62
C ARG A 177 -7.22 -22.53 -5.25
N LYS A 178 -8.48 -22.09 -5.20
CA LYS A 178 -9.60 -23.04 -5.19
C LYS A 178 -9.49 -23.87 -6.47
N ALA A 179 -9.35 -25.19 -6.30
CA ALA A 179 -9.36 -26.15 -7.40
C ALA A 179 -10.71 -26.15 -8.12
#